data_AF-A0A7Y1YD89-F1
#
_entry.id   AF-A0A7Y1YD89-F1
#
_cell.length_a   1.000
_cell.length_b   1.000
_cell.length_c   1.000
_cell.angle_alpha   90.00
_cell.angle_beta   90.00
_cell.angle_gamma   90.00
#
_symmetry.space_group_name_H-M   'P 1'
#
loop_
_entity.id
_entity.type
_entity.pdbx_description
1 polymer ?
#
loop_
_entity_poly.entity_id
_entity_poly.type
_entity_poly.pdbx_seq_one_letter_code
_entity_poly.pdbx_strand_id
1 'polypeptide(L)'
;MRPLREDLAAYLENIQLLDREVGDILSKFEKLGLLKNTIVFFLSDHGRPTLKVKYWMYDSGTRIPFIVRIPQQMLPTKGFSVGRHE
;
A
#
# COMPACT_ATOMS: atom_id res chain seq x y z
N MET A 1 8.26 -18.29 23.05
CA MET A 1 8.22 -17.91 21.63
C MET A 1 6.96 -18.52 21.05
N ARG A 2 6.12 -17.74 20.36
CA ARG A 2 4.91 -18.30 19.71
C ARG A 2 5.33 -19.25 18.59
N PRO A 3 4.59 -20.34 18.34
CA PRO A 3 4.77 -21.18 17.16
C PRO A 3 4.61 -20.36 15.88
N LEU A 4 5.39 -20.69 14.84
CA LEU A 4 5.36 -19.99 13.55
C LEU A 4 3.96 -19.87 12.95
N ARG A 5 3.13 -20.92 13.11
CA ARG A 5 1.75 -20.92 12.61
C ARG A 5 0.87 -19.90 13.32
N GLU A 6 1.05 -19.71 14.63
CA GLU A 6 0.29 -18.74 15.41
C GLU A 6 0.72 -17.30 15.09
N ASP A 7 2.02 -17.07 14.94
CA ASP A 7 2.53 -15.76 14.53
C ASP A 7 2.06 -15.38 13.11
N LEU A 8 2.03 -16.35 12.18
CA LEU A 8 1.48 -16.13 10.84
C LEU A 8 -0.01 -15.85 10.87
N ALA A 9 -0.79 -16.58 11.70
CA ALA A 9 -2.22 -16.33 11.85
C ALA A 9 -2.49 -14.92 12.37
N ALA A 10 -1.79 -14.50 13.42
CA ALA A 10 -1.91 -13.14 13.98
C ALA A 10 -1.50 -12.07 12.96
N TYR A 11 -0.45 -12.31 12.17
CA TYR A 11 -0.04 -11.39 11.11
C TYR A 11 -1.11 -11.25 10.01
N LEU A 12 -1.74 -12.35 9.59
CA LEU A 12 -2.83 -12.32 8.61
C LEU A 12 -4.09 -11.64 9.16
N GLU A 13 -4.39 -11.81 10.44
CA GLU A 13 -5.48 -11.08 11.12
C GLU A 13 -5.23 -9.56 11.11
N ASN A 14 -4.00 -9.12 11.38
CA ASN A 14 -3.62 -7.71 11.27
C ASN A 14 -3.77 -7.17 9.85
N ILE A 15 -3.52 -7.99 8.81
CA ILE A 15 -3.80 -7.59 7.42
C ILE A 15 -5.30 -7.36 7.21
N GLN A 16 -6.16 -8.23 7.76
CA GLN A 16 -7.61 -8.03 7.66
C GLN A 16 -8.09 -6.79 8.41
N LEU A 17 -7.46 -6.46 9.54
CA LEU A 17 -7.75 -5.21 10.25
C LEU A 17 -7.32 -4.00 9.41
N LEU A 18 -6.10 -4.01 8.87
CA LEU A 18 -5.59 -2.96 7.99
C LEU A 18 -6.51 -2.74 6.78
N ASP A 19 -6.97 -3.81 6.14
CA ASP A 19 -7.90 -3.73 5.00
C ASP A 19 -9.20 -2.99 5.37
N ARG A 20 -9.78 -3.30 6.53
CA ARG A 20 -10.96 -2.61 7.05
C ARG A 20 -10.69 -1.13 7.32
N GLU A 21 -9.57 -0.81 7.96
CA GLU A 21 -9.19 0.58 8.26
C GLU A 21 -8.98 1.41 6.98
N VAL A 22 -8.32 0.82 5.97
CA VAL A 22 -8.16 1.45 4.65
C VAL A 22 -9.53 1.68 4.02
N GLY A 23 -10.42 0.68 4.05
CA GLY A 23 -11.80 0.79 3.57
C GLY A 23 -12.57 1.92 4.25
N ASP A 24 -12.43 2.08 5.57
CA ASP A 24 -13.07 3.16 6.32
C ASP A 24 -12.54 4.54 5.95
N ILE A 25 -11.22 4.68 5.76
CA ILE A 25 -10.59 5.93 5.32
C ILE A 25 -11.11 6.31 3.92
N LEU A 26 -11.09 5.36 2.99
CA LEU A 26 -11.57 5.59 1.62
C LEU A 26 -13.06 5.93 1.59
N SER A 27 -13.87 5.24 2.39
CA SER A 27 -15.31 5.51 2.52
C SER A 27 -15.57 6.92 3.07
N LYS A 28 -14.77 7.40 4.02
CA LYS A 28 -14.86 8.79 4.53
C LYS A 28 -14.52 9.80 3.43
N PHE A 29 -13.46 9.56 2.68
CA PHE A 29 -13.05 10.43 1.56
C PHE A 29 -14.10 10.47 0.45
N GLU A 30 -14.77 9.34 0.18
CA GLU A 30 -15.86 9.27 -0.77
C GLU A 30 -17.09 10.06 -0.29
N LYS A 31 -17.51 9.89 0.97
CA LYS A 31 -18.63 10.63 1.57
C LYS A 31 -18.40 12.15 1.56
N LEU A 32 -17.15 12.58 1.72
CA LEU A 32 -16.76 14.00 1.66
C LEU A 32 -16.56 14.50 0.21
N GLY A 33 -16.68 13.65 -0.80
CA GLY A 33 -16.45 13.99 -2.21
C GLY A 33 -14.98 14.25 -2.58
N LEU A 34 -14.05 14.07 -1.64
CA LEU A 34 -12.61 14.37 -1.80
C LEU A 34 -11.90 13.36 -2.70
N LEU A 35 -12.40 12.12 -2.76
CA LEU A 35 -11.76 11.02 -3.47
C LEU A 35 -11.56 11.26 -4.98
N LYS A 36 -12.30 12.22 -5.56
CA LYS A 36 -12.15 12.64 -6.96
C LYS A 36 -10.87 13.47 -7.18
N ASN A 37 -10.40 14.17 -6.16
CA ASN A 37 -9.26 15.09 -6.23
C ASN A 37 -8.10 14.63 -5.33
N THR A 38 -7.97 13.32 -5.09
CA THR A 38 -6.93 12.74 -4.23
C THR A 38 -6.28 11.55 -4.92
N ILE A 39 -4.95 11.59 -5.03
CA ILE A 39 -4.14 10.44 -5.42
C ILE A 39 -3.89 9.60 -4.16
N VAL A 40 -4.12 8.29 -4.25
CA VAL A 40 -3.89 7.36 -3.14
C VAL A 40 -2.69 6.49 -3.46
N PHE A 41 -1.70 6.49 -2.58
CA PHE A 41 -0.57 5.58 -2.60
C PHE A 41 -0.73 4.57 -1.47
N PHE A 42 -0.64 3.28 -1.80
CA PHE A 42 -0.60 2.20 -0.82
C PHE A 42 0.68 1.41 -1.01
N LEU A 43 1.53 1.42 0.01
CA LEU A 43 2.83 0.78 -0.01
C LEU A 43 3.27 0.36 1.40
N SER A 44 4.24 -0.55 1.46
CA SER A 44 4.91 -0.96 2.70
C SER A 44 6.34 -0.44 2.71
N ASP A 45 6.94 -0.26 3.89
CA ASP A 45 8.34 0.10 4.03
C ASP A 45 9.29 -1.08 3.78
N HIS A 46 8.89 -2.28 4.21
CA HIS A 46 9.61 -3.53 3.98
C HIS A 46 8.66 -4.75 4.05
N GLY A 47 9.23 -5.94 3.87
CA GLY A 47 8.54 -7.22 4.02
C GLY A 47 8.12 -7.55 5.46
N ARG A 48 7.50 -8.71 5.63
CA ARG A 48 6.89 -9.17 6.89
C ARG A 48 7.90 -9.23 8.06
N PRO A 49 7.46 -9.05 9.32
CA PRO A 49 8.34 -9.16 10.49
C PRO A 49 8.58 -10.64 10.88
N THR A 50 9.05 -11.45 9.94
CA THR A 50 9.31 -12.89 10.13
C THR A 50 10.78 -13.23 9.89
N LEU A 51 11.18 -14.45 10.28
CA LEU A 51 12.56 -14.93 10.10
C LEU A 51 13.01 -14.83 8.64
N LYS A 52 14.20 -14.26 8.40
CA LYS A 52 14.80 -14.05 7.07
C LYS A 52 13.97 -13.16 6.13
N VAL A 53 13.27 -12.16 6.67
CA VAL A 53 12.43 -11.25 5.90
C VAL A 53 12.88 -9.80 6.12
N LYS A 54 12.26 -9.06 7.06
CA LYS A 54 12.79 -7.77 7.51
C LYS A 54 14.26 -7.92 7.92
N TYR A 55 15.10 -6.94 7.55
CA TYR A 55 16.58 -6.93 7.68
C TYR A 55 17.37 -7.69 6.61
N TRP A 56 16.74 -8.43 5.72
CA TRP A 56 17.42 -9.20 4.68
C TRP A 56 17.08 -8.66 3.29
N MET A 57 18.07 -8.67 2.39
CA MET A 57 17.95 -8.19 1.00
C MET A 57 17.39 -9.26 0.05
N TYR A 58 16.77 -10.30 0.60
CA TYR A 58 16.03 -11.28 -0.19
C TYR A 58 14.69 -10.69 -0.63
N ASP A 59 14.11 -11.26 -1.68
CA ASP A 59 12.77 -10.90 -2.17
C ASP A 59 11.71 -10.89 -1.06
N SER A 60 11.83 -11.77 -0.06
CA SER A 60 10.93 -11.78 1.10
C SER A 60 10.92 -10.43 1.84
N GLY A 61 12.08 -9.79 2.00
CA GLY A 61 12.26 -8.54 2.74
C GLY A 61 12.05 -7.28 1.90
N THR A 62 12.26 -7.34 0.59
CA THR A 62 12.23 -6.15 -0.30
C THR A 62 11.00 -6.10 -1.21
N ARG A 63 10.33 -7.22 -1.47
CA ARG A 63 9.13 -7.26 -2.32
C ARG A 63 7.90 -6.78 -1.54
N ILE A 64 7.60 -5.50 -1.69
CA ILE A 64 6.47 -4.81 -1.05
C ILE A 64 5.31 -4.57 -2.02
N PRO A 65 4.07 -4.37 -1.53
CA PRO A 65 2.99 -3.83 -2.35
C PRO A 65 3.31 -2.39 -2.75
N PHE A 66 2.93 -2.01 -3.97
CA PHE A 66 2.95 -0.63 -4.43
C PHE A 66 1.77 -0.41 -5.37
N ILE A 67 0.70 0.19 -4.84
CA ILE A 67 -0.54 0.46 -5.56
C ILE A 67 -0.76 1.97 -5.59
N VAL A 68 -1.06 2.49 -6.78
CA VAL A 68 -1.37 3.91 -6.96
C VAL A 68 -2.72 4.06 -7.64
N ARG A 69 -3.64 4.76 -6.99
CA ARG A 69 -4.91 5.19 -7.57
C ARG A 69 -4.82 6.67 -7.92
N ILE A 70 -4.83 6.97 -9.22
CA ILE A 70 -4.88 8.34 -9.73
C ILE A 70 -6.30 8.59 -10.27
N PRO A 71 -7.02 9.62 -9.81
CA PRO A 71 -8.30 9.99 -10.40
C PRO A 71 -8.16 10.32 -11.89
N GLN A 72 -9.14 9.90 -12.70
CA GLN A 72 -9.09 10.07 -14.16
C GLN A 72 -8.82 11.52 -14.60
N GLN A 73 -9.39 12.49 -13.90
CA GLN A 73 -9.23 13.92 -14.19
C GLN A 73 -7.81 14.46 -13.89
N MET A 74 -7.00 13.72 -13.14
CA MET A 74 -5.60 14.04 -12.83
C MET A 74 -4.63 13.28 -13.74
N LEU A 75 -5.12 12.39 -14.61
CA LEU A 75 -4.25 11.73 -15.57
C LEU A 75 -3.76 12.76 -16.59
N PRO A 76 -2.49 12.66 -17.03
CA PRO A 76 -1.96 13.57 -18.03
C PRO A 76 -2.80 13.53 -19.31
N THR A 77 -3.13 14.71 -19.83
CA THR A 77 -3.79 14.84 -21.14
C THR A 77 -2.88 14.28 -22.24
N LYS A 78 -3.45 13.79 -23.33
CA LYS A 78 -2.69 13.41 -24.53
C LYS A 78 -1.82 14.60 -24.96
N GLY A 79 -0.50 14.46 -24.84
CA GLY A 79 0.48 15.52 -25.13
C GLY A 79 1.39 15.91 -23.96
N PHE A 80 1.20 15.35 -22.75
CA PHE A 80 2.13 15.56 -21.65
C PHE A 80 3.51 14.98 -21.95
N SER A 81 4.47 15.84 -22.26
CA SER A 81 5.89 15.51 -22.31
C SER A 81 6.50 15.74 -20.93
N VAL A 82 7.06 14.70 -20.33
CA VAL A 82 7.87 14.84 -19.10
C VAL A 82 9.04 15.76 -19.44
N GLY A 83 9.15 16.90 -18.75
CA GLY A 83 10.33 17.74 -18.84
C GLY A 83 11.54 16.91 -18.43
N ARG A 84 12.49 16.69 -19.35
CA ARG A 84 13.76 16.06 -18.99
C ARG A 84 14.44 17.00 -18.00
N HIS A 85 14.59 16.56 -16.76
CA HIS A 85 15.59 17.13 -15.88
C HIS A 85 16.92 16.53 -16.34
N GLU A 86 17.72 17.39 -16.97
CA GLU A 86 19.13 17.16 -17.32
C GLU A 86 19.96 16.88 -16.06
#